data_AF-A0A7D4E2M8-F1
#
_entry.id   AF-A0A7D4E2M8-F1
#
_cell.length_a   1.000
_cell.length_b   1.000
_cell.length_c   1.000
_cell.angle_alpha   90.00
_cell.angle_beta   90.00
_cell.angle_gamma   90.00
#
_symmetry.space_group_name_H-M   'P 1'
#
loop_
_entity.id
_entity.type
_entity.pdbx_description
1 polymer ?
#
loop_
_entity_poly.entity_id
_entity_poly.type
_entity_poly.pdbx_seq_one_letter_code
_entity_poly.pdbx_strand_id
1 'polypeptide(L)'
;MPVALACALLAVSWSAPSLAADLDVQAQAWAAACLTCHAPATRSAAAIPPLEGRPADWIATRMRALAETASDGSVMGQIARGYSDAEIVRIAGWFAAQPKAATP
;
A
#
# COMPACT_ATOMS: atom_id res chain seq x y z
N MET A 1 -19.91 -64.72 -2.10
CA MET A 1 -20.70 -63.47 -2.08
C MET A 1 -20.26 -62.67 -0.85
N PRO A 2 -19.90 -61.37 -0.91
CA PRO A 2 -19.05 -60.63 -1.83
C PRO A 2 -17.70 -60.21 -1.17
N VAL A 3 -16.74 -59.84 -2.01
CA VAL A 3 -15.44 -59.25 -1.67
C VAL A 3 -15.66 -57.85 -1.11
N ALA A 4 -15.18 -57.57 0.10
CA ALA A 4 -15.18 -56.24 0.68
C ALA A 4 -14.10 -55.38 -0.01
N LEU A 5 -14.53 -54.59 -0.97
CA LEU A 5 -13.73 -53.58 -1.66
C LEU A 5 -13.47 -52.43 -0.67
N ALA A 6 -12.35 -52.48 0.04
CA ALA A 6 -11.89 -51.37 0.86
C ALA A 6 -11.39 -50.24 -0.05
N CYS A 7 -12.24 -49.24 -0.30
CA CYS A 7 -11.85 -47.98 -0.93
C CYS A 7 -10.83 -47.28 -0.04
N ALA A 8 -9.55 -47.46 -0.34
CA ALA A 8 -8.48 -46.62 0.17
C ALA A 8 -8.64 -45.22 -0.44
N LEU A 9 -9.34 -44.34 0.27
CA LEU A 9 -9.37 -42.91 -0.01
C LEU A 9 -7.99 -42.35 0.38
N LEU A 10 -7.09 -42.33 -0.60
CA LEU A 10 -5.89 -41.52 -0.55
C LEU A 10 -6.32 -40.05 -0.40
N ALA A 11 -6.24 -39.54 0.82
CA ALA A 11 -6.34 -38.11 1.07
C ALA A 11 -5.10 -37.44 0.45
N VAL A 12 -5.22 -37.03 -0.82
CA VAL A 12 -4.27 -36.11 -1.44
C VAL A 12 -4.46 -34.77 -0.74
N SER A 13 -3.59 -34.48 0.23
CA SER A 13 -3.46 -33.16 0.84
C SER A 13 -2.93 -32.20 -0.22
N TRP A 14 -3.84 -31.43 -0.81
CA TRP A 14 -3.49 -30.35 -1.72
C TRP A 14 -2.90 -29.20 -0.90
N SER A 15 -1.59 -29.19 -0.70
CA SER A 15 -0.90 -28.00 -0.20
C SER A 15 -0.89 -26.97 -1.32
N ALA A 16 -1.85 -26.04 -1.30
CA ALA A 16 -1.78 -24.88 -2.16
C ALA A 16 -0.52 -24.06 -1.78
N PRO A 17 0.37 -23.72 -2.72
CA PRO A 17 1.45 -22.80 -2.42
C PRO A 17 0.84 -21.43 -2.15
N SER A 18 1.04 -20.90 -0.94
CA SER A 18 0.71 -19.51 -0.62
C SER A 18 1.73 -18.59 -1.29
N LEU A 19 1.62 -18.42 -2.61
CA LEU A 19 2.39 -17.43 -3.36
C LEU A 19 1.72 -16.05 -3.24
N ALA A 20 1.50 -15.60 -2.02
CA ALA A 20 1.39 -14.19 -1.72
C ALA A 20 2.70 -13.84 -1.03
N ALA A 21 3.70 -13.42 -1.81
CA ALA A 21 4.84 -12.73 -1.24
C ALA A 21 4.27 -11.50 -0.52
N ASP A 22 4.33 -11.50 0.81
CA ASP A 22 3.89 -10.47 1.78
C ASP A 22 3.38 -9.15 1.17
N LEU A 23 2.19 -9.16 0.56
CA LEU A 23 1.53 -7.92 0.18
C LEU A 23 0.90 -7.34 1.42
N ASP A 24 1.40 -6.18 1.84
CA ASP A 24 0.76 -5.40 2.88
C ASP A 24 -0.54 -4.79 2.33
N VAL A 25 -1.61 -5.58 2.34
CA VAL A 25 -2.94 -5.22 1.83
C VAL A 25 -3.50 -3.99 2.55
N GLN A 26 -3.17 -3.83 3.83
CA GLN A 26 -3.63 -2.68 4.59
C GLN A 26 -2.90 -1.39 4.15
N ALA A 27 -1.59 -1.45 3.93
CA ALA A 27 -0.83 -0.34 3.37
C ALA A 27 -1.32 0.03 1.97
N GLN A 28 -1.64 -0.96 1.15
CA GLN A 28 -2.27 -0.74 -0.16
C GLN A 28 -3.60 -0.02 -0.04
N ALA A 29 -4.46 -0.41 0.90
CA ALA A 29 -5.76 0.23 1.12
C ALA A 29 -5.63 1.71 1.54
N TRP A 30 -4.70 2.02 2.44
CA TRP A 30 -4.41 3.40 2.81
C TRP A 30 -3.81 4.21 1.66
N ALA A 31 -2.84 3.63 0.94
CA ALA A 31 -2.21 4.29 -0.20
C ALA A 31 -3.20 4.57 -1.34
N ALA A 32 -4.19 3.70 -1.55
CA ALA A 32 -5.26 3.92 -2.52
C ALA A 32 -6.05 5.20 -2.25
N ALA A 33 -6.25 5.59 -0.99
CA ALA A 33 -6.91 6.85 -0.64
C ALA A 33 -6.07 8.08 -1.04
N CYS A 34 -4.74 7.96 -1.01
CA CYS A 34 -3.85 9.05 -1.43
C CYS A 34 -3.94 9.33 -2.94
N LEU A 35 -4.21 8.29 -3.74
CA LEU A 35 -4.29 8.38 -5.20
C LEU A 35 -5.44 9.24 -5.71
N THR A 36 -6.46 9.52 -4.89
CA THR A 36 -7.51 10.50 -5.22
C THR A 36 -6.93 11.86 -5.62
N CYS A 37 -5.83 12.28 -4.99
CA CYS A 37 -5.16 13.54 -5.29
C CYS A 37 -3.81 13.34 -5.96
N HIS A 38 -3.08 12.28 -5.59
CA HIS A 38 -1.70 12.06 -5.98
C HIS A 38 -1.51 11.13 -7.19
N ALA A 39 -2.57 10.66 -7.85
CA ALA A 39 -2.40 9.80 -9.01
C ALA A 39 -1.62 10.49 -10.16
N PRO A 40 -0.79 9.75 -10.91
CA PRO A 40 -0.16 10.22 -12.14
C PRO A 40 -1.24 10.66 -13.13
N ALA A 41 -1.08 11.83 -13.73
CA ALA A 41 -2.00 12.40 -14.72
C ALA A 41 -3.36 12.92 -14.19
N THR A 42 -3.50 13.24 -12.91
CA THR A 42 -4.60 14.12 -12.48
C THR A 42 -4.41 15.53 -13.03
N ARG A 43 -5.51 16.29 -13.26
CA ARG A 43 -5.43 17.71 -13.65
C ARG A 43 -4.63 18.56 -12.66
N SER A 44 -4.52 18.10 -11.41
CA SER A 44 -3.80 18.75 -10.33
C SER A 44 -2.37 18.27 -10.18
N ALA A 45 -1.87 17.33 -11.00
CA ALA A 45 -0.56 16.70 -10.85
C ALA A 45 0.61 17.71 -10.82
N ALA A 46 0.45 18.87 -11.48
CA ALA A 46 1.43 19.96 -11.44
C ALA A 46 1.56 20.60 -10.05
N ALA A 47 0.47 20.67 -9.28
CA ALA A 47 0.43 21.22 -7.92
C ALA A 47 0.50 20.12 -6.83
N ILE A 48 0.05 18.90 -7.14
CA ILE A 48 -0.01 17.74 -6.27
C ILE A 48 0.83 16.64 -6.91
N PRO A 49 2.13 16.53 -6.57
CA PRO A 49 3.03 15.64 -7.27
C PRO A 49 2.70 14.16 -6.99
N PRO A 50 2.95 13.26 -7.95
CA PRO A 50 2.77 11.83 -7.75
C PRO A 50 3.75 11.27 -6.72
N LEU A 51 3.35 10.18 -6.07
CA LEU A 51 4.07 9.55 -4.97
C LEU A 51 4.75 8.23 -5.38
N GLU A 52 4.24 7.59 -6.43
CA GLU A 52 4.73 6.31 -6.93
C GLU A 52 6.21 6.36 -7.33
N GLY A 53 6.97 5.38 -6.84
CA GLY A 53 8.41 5.24 -7.06
C GLY A 53 9.27 6.30 -6.38
N ARG A 54 8.72 7.13 -5.48
CA ARG A 54 9.54 7.98 -4.61
C ARG A 54 10.17 7.16 -3.48
N PRO A 55 11.36 7.55 -2.99
CA PRO A 55 11.98 6.88 -1.85
C PRO A 55 11.08 6.88 -0.61
N ALA A 56 10.99 5.74 0.10
CA ALA A 56 10.11 5.58 1.25
C ALA A 56 10.51 6.53 2.41
N ASP A 57 11.80 6.71 2.65
CA ASP A 57 12.34 7.64 3.64
C ASP A 57 11.93 9.10 3.35
N TRP A 58 11.93 9.47 2.07
CA TRP A 58 11.48 10.79 1.62
C TRP A 58 9.99 11.00 1.91
N ILE A 59 9.13 10.02 1.55
CA ILE A 59 7.68 10.11 1.80
C ILE A 59 7.41 10.17 3.30
N ALA A 60 8.03 9.29 4.09
CA ALA A 60 7.81 9.24 5.54
C ALA A 60 8.24 10.53 6.23
N THR A 61 9.39 11.10 5.83
CA THR A 61 9.88 12.38 6.38
C THR A 61 8.95 13.53 6.04
N ARG A 62 8.44 13.58 4.80
CA ARG A 62 7.46 14.58 4.37
C ARG A 62 6.15 14.48 5.16
N MET A 63 5.64 13.27 5.35
CA MET A 63 4.41 13.03 6.12
C MET A 63 4.57 13.47 7.58
N ARG A 64 5.68 13.13 8.23
CA ARG A 64 5.98 13.58 9.60
C ARG A 64 6.01 15.10 9.72
N ALA A 65 6.75 15.76 8.82
CA ALA A 65 6.81 17.23 8.80
C ALA A 65 5.43 17.87 8.59
N LEU A 66 4.62 17.30 7.67
CA LEU A 66 3.24 17.77 7.43
C LEU A 66 2.34 17.58 8.65
N ALA A 67 2.48 16.47 9.38
CA ALA A 67 1.71 16.21 10.59
C ALA A 67 2.05 17.21 11.71
N GLU A 68 3.31 17.61 11.83
CA GLU A 68 3.79 18.62 12.77
C GLU A 68 3.25 20.02 12.43
N THR A 69 3.29 20.41 11.15
CA THR A 69 2.83 21.74 10.69
C THR A 69 1.33 21.76 10.35
N ALA A 70 0.57 20.75 10.76
CA ALA A 70 -0.82 20.61 10.35
C ALA A 70 -1.76 21.66 10.98
N SER A 71 -1.30 22.45 11.95
CA SER A 71 -1.98 23.65 12.45
C SER A 71 -2.17 24.72 11.37
N ASP A 72 -1.37 24.69 10.31
CA ASP A 72 -1.31 25.74 9.29
C ASP A 72 -2.47 25.63 8.27
N GLY A 73 -3.44 24.74 8.52
CA GLY A 73 -4.66 24.60 7.72
C GLY A 73 -4.50 23.82 6.41
N SER A 74 -3.32 23.26 6.13
CA SER A 74 -3.12 22.48 4.91
C SER A 74 -3.89 21.16 4.95
N VAL A 75 -4.54 20.81 3.82
CA VAL A 75 -5.27 19.53 3.68
C VAL A 75 -4.35 18.34 3.93
N MET A 76 -3.13 18.37 3.39
CA MET A 76 -2.18 17.27 3.60
C MET A 76 -1.68 17.19 5.04
N GLY A 77 -1.55 18.30 5.77
CA GLY A 77 -1.23 18.24 7.19
C GLY A 77 -2.33 17.55 8.00
N GLN A 78 -3.60 17.85 7.71
CA GLN A 78 -4.74 17.19 8.35
C GLN A 78 -4.75 15.68 8.05
N ILE A 79 -4.50 15.30 6.79
CA ILE A 79 -4.40 13.89 6.37
C ILE A 79 -3.23 13.20 7.08
N ALA A 80 -2.06 13.85 7.17
CA ALA A 80 -0.86 13.25 7.76
C ALA A 80 -1.04 12.92 9.24
N ARG A 81 -1.77 13.74 10.01
CA ARG A 81 -2.09 13.43 11.43
C ARG A 81 -3.04 12.24 11.61
N GLY A 82 -3.70 11.78 10.55
CA GLY A 82 -4.58 10.62 10.58
C GLY A 82 -3.83 9.28 10.64
N TYR A 83 -2.51 9.28 10.44
CA TYR A 83 -1.68 8.08 10.44
C TYR A 83 -0.62 8.13 11.53
N SER A 84 -0.41 7.00 12.19
CA SER A 84 0.72 6.78 13.09
C SER A 84 2.04 6.63 12.32
N ASP A 85 3.19 6.79 12.99
CA ASP A 85 4.50 6.65 12.35
C ASP A 85 4.69 5.27 11.69
N ALA A 86 4.22 4.20 12.34
CA ALA A 86 4.28 2.85 11.80
C ALA A 86 3.45 2.71 10.51
N GLU A 87 2.28 3.34 10.44
CA GLU A 87 1.43 3.34 9.25
C GLU A 87 2.04 4.19 8.13
N ILE A 88 2.63 5.34 8.47
CA ILE A 88 3.36 6.19 7.53
C ILE A 88 4.49 5.41 6.85
N VAL A 89 5.29 4.65 7.62
CA VAL A 89 6.37 3.82 7.08
C VAL A 89 5.84 2.76 6.12
N ARG A 90 4.72 2.11 6.44
CA ARG A 90 4.09 1.10 5.59
C ARG A 90 3.53 1.69 4.29
N ILE A 91 2.84 2.82 4.38
CA ILE A 91 2.33 3.57 3.21
C ILE A 91 3.50 4.00 2.32
N ALA A 92 4.55 4.56 2.91
CA ALA A 92 5.74 4.98 2.19
C ALA A 92 6.44 3.81 1.47
N GLY A 93 6.55 2.66 2.14
CA GLY A 93 7.08 1.43 1.55
C GLY A 93 6.25 0.97 0.35
N TRP A 94 4.92 1.02 0.44
CA TRP A 94 4.04 0.66 -0.67
C TRP A 94 4.26 1.56 -1.89
N PHE A 95 4.36 2.87 -1.71
CA PHE A 95 4.61 3.82 -2.82
C PHE A 95 5.99 3.65 -3.44
N ALA A 96 7.01 3.40 -2.62
CA ALA A 96 8.38 3.18 -3.10
C ALA A 96 8.52 1.90 -3.94
N ALA A 97 7.68 0.90 -3.68
CA ALA A 97 7.63 -0.33 -4.47
C ALA A 97 6.92 -0.17 -5.83
N GLN A 98 6.21 0.94 -6.05
CA GLN A 98 5.54 1.18 -7.33
C GLN A 98 6.53 1.67 -8.41
N PRO A 99 6.24 1.42 -9.70
CA PRO A 99 6.98 2.05 -10.79
C PRO A 99 6.91 3.57 -10.66
N LYS A 100 8.05 4.24 -10.90
CA LYS A 100 8.10 5.71 -10.89
C LYS A 100 7.12 6.25 -11.91
N ALA A 101 6.23 7.14 -11.46
CA ALA A 101 5.31 7.85 -12.33
C ALA A 101 6.09 8.62 -13.42
N ALA A 102 5.63 8.53 -14.67
CA ALA A 102 6.16 9.36 -15.73
C ALA A 102 5.90 10.83 -15.39
N THR A 103 6.94 11.67 -15.50
CA THR A 103 6.77 13.12 -15.41
C THR A 103 5.90 13.57 -16.59
N PRO A 104 4.82 14.35 -16.39
CA PRO A 104 4.07 14.97 -17.47
C PRO A 104 4.94 15.87 -18.35
#